data_AF-A0A3L6RJP9-F1
#
_entry.id   AF-A0A3L6RJP9-F1
#
_cell.length_a   1.000
_cell.length_b   1.000
_cell.length_c   1.000
_cell.angle_alpha   90.00
_cell.angle_beta   90.00
_cell.angle_gamma   90.00
#
_symmetry.space_group_name_H-M   'P 1'
#
loop_
_entity.id
_entity.type
_entity.pdbx_description
1 polymer ?
#
loop_
_entity_poly.entity_id
_entity_poly.type
_entity_poly.pdbx_seq_one_letter_code
_entity_poly.pdbx_strand_id
1 'polypeptide(L)'
;MRSECREGFIHFSVKEKWENWEREWLYVEVSQDSPFLRLPDGPPMHGPGWSERLALGSRWDPVLDRFARLQRDDLSWVMVAFDFLWRRLAPLQARRNLAWYYAGDDDDTRIVRGAGSGLDEVRLSQLMRLATDEGDLAAGHLPGEIRPLCDEVG
;
A
#
# COMPACT_ATOMS: atom_id res chain seq x y z
N MET A 1 2.60 -15.24 18.90
CA MET A 1 1.43 -14.51 19.43
C MET A 1 0.80 -13.81 18.23
N ARG A 2 -0.40 -14.21 17.80
CA ARG A 2 -1.07 -13.59 16.64
C ARG A 2 -1.48 -12.17 17.04
N SER A 3 -0.99 -11.17 16.32
CA SER A 3 -1.42 -9.78 16.51
C SER A 3 -2.91 -9.70 16.21
N GLU A 4 -3.71 -9.41 17.24
CA GLU A 4 -5.14 -9.16 17.08
C GLU A 4 -5.31 -7.87 16.26
N CYS A 5 -5.85 -8.01 15.06
CA CYS A 5 -6.17 -6.90 14.17
C CYS A 5 -7.31 -6.10 14.83
N ARG A 6 -7.12 -4.79 15.03
CA ARG A 6 -8.14 -3.91 15.61
C ARG A 6 -9.35 -3.79 14.69
N GLU A 7 -10.54 -3.71 15.28
CA GLU A 7 -11.76 -3.24 14.60
C GLU A 7 -11.53 -1.82 14.04
N GLY A 8 -11.86 -1.64 12.75
CA GLY A 8 -11.75 -0.37 12.02
C GLY A 8 -10.61 -0.29 11.00
N PHE A 9 -9.69 -1.27 10.97
CA PHE A 9 -8.72 -1.40 9.89
C PHE A 9 -9.17 -2.48 8.91
N ILE A 10 -8.78 -2.34 7.65
CA ILE A 10 -9.11 -3.36 6.67
C ILE A 10 -8.32 -4.64 6.99
N HIS A 11 -9.05 -5.73 7.14
CA HIS A 11 -8.50 -7.01 7.54
C HIS A 11 -7.56 -7.53 6.44
N PHE A 12 -6.29 -7.79 6.77
CA PHE A 12 -5.35 -8.49 5.89
C PHE A 12 -4.74 -9.68 6.62
N SER A 13 -4.56 -10.80 5.91
CA SER A 13 -3.92 -12.00 6.44
C SER A 13 -2.68 -12.35 5.63
N VAL A 14 -1.50 -12.33 6.24
CA VAL A 14 -0.25 -12.84 5.64
C VAL A 14 -0.32 -14.37 5.67
N LYS A 15 -0.47 -15.00 4.49
CA LYS A 15 -0.72 -16.45 4.42
C LYS A 15 0.49 -17.34 4.17
N GLU A 16 1.64 -16.82 3.72
CA GLU A 16 2.80 -17.67 3.43
C GLU A 16 4.12 -17.06 3.91
N LYS A 17 5.04 -17.96 4.33
CA LYS A 17 6.44 -17.61 4.56
C LYS A 17 7.07 -17.32 3.20
N TRP A 18 7.61 -16.12 3.04
CA TRP A 18 8.42 -15.71 1.91
C TRP A 18 9.74 -16.51 1.92
N GLU A 19 9.78 -17.68 1.28
CA GLU A 19 10.97 -18.55 1.17
C GLU A 19 11.72 -18.30 -0.16
N ASN A 20 13.05 -18.39 -0.16
CA ASN A 20 13.95 -18.27 -1.33
C ASN A 20 14.05 -16.92 -2.05
N TRP A 21 13.51 -15.85 -1.47
CA TRP A 21 13.59 -14.49 -2.02
C TRP A 21 15.02 -13.94 -2.23
N GLU A 22 15.97 -14.48 -1.47
CA GLU A 22 17.40 -14.17 -1.55
C GLU A 22 18.02 -14.46 -2.93
N ARG A 23 17.37 -15.28 -3.76
CA ARG A 23 17.86 -15.64 -5.11
C ARG A 23 17.67 -14.54 -6.16
N GLU A 24 16.89 -13.51 -5.86
CA GLU A 24 16.58 -12.40 -6.79
C GLU A 24 17.31 -11.09 -6.43
N TRP A 25 18.27 -11.13 -5.49
CA TRP A 25 18.97 -9.94 -5.02
C TRP A 25 20.20 -9.60 -5.87
N LEU A 26 20.37 -8.31 -6.20
CA LEU A 26 21.57 -7.74 -6.78
C LEU A 26 22.32 -6.96 -5.70
N TYR A 27 23.63 -7.19 -5.55
CA TYR A 27 24.48 -6.40 -4.66
C TYR A 27 24.97 -5.13 -5.37
N VAL A 28 24.80 -3.97 -4.72
CA VAL A 28 25.32 -2.68 -5.19
C VAL A 28 26.26 -2.13 -4.12
N GLU A 29 27.49 -1.82 -4.51
CA GLU A 29 28.48 -1.20 -3.62
C GLU A 29 28.14 0.27 -3.41
N VAL A 30 28.09 0.71 -2.15
CA VAL A 30 27.78 2.10 -1.78
C VAL A 30 29.05 2.76 -1.29
N SER A 31 29.44 3.87 -1.93
CA SER A 31 30.71 4.57 -1.68
C SER A 31 30.82 5.25 -0.30
N GLN A 32 29.73 5.30 0.46
CA GLN A 32 29.71 5.83 1.82
C GLN A 32 29.11 4.80 2.77
N ASP A 33 29.81 4.57 3.89
CA ASP A 33 29.33 3.72 4.96
C ASP A 33 28.07 4.33 5.59
N SER A 34 26.98 3.58 5.54
CA SER A 34 25.68 3.99 6.08
C SER A 34 25.25 2.99 7.16
N PRO A 35 24.91 3.44 8.37
CA PRO A 35 24.43 2.56 9.43
C PRO A 35 23.15 1.79 9.05
N PHE A 36 22.40 2.26 8.04
CA PHE A 36 21.21 1.59 7.52
C PHE A 36 21.52 0.45 6.54
N LEU A 37 22.73 0.39 5.99
CA LEU A 37 23.16 -0.64 5.04
C LEU A 37 24.05 -1.70 5.70
N ARG A 38 24.42 -1.50 6.97
CA ARG A 38 25.17 -2.49 7.73
C ARG A 38 24.27 -3.68 8.01
N LEU A 39 24.84 -4.88 7.90
CA LEU A 39 24.15 -6.10 8.26
C LEU A 39 23.74 -6.01 9.74
N PRO A 40 22.47 -6.24 10.10
CA PRO A 40 22.07 -6.22 11.50
C PRO A 40 22.83 -7.27 12.29
N ASP A 41 23.40 -6.90 13.43
CA ASP A 41 24.13 -7.82 14.32
C ASP A 41 23.22 -8.83 15.04
N GLY A 42 21.90 -8.71 14.85
CA GLY A 42 20.90 -9.57 15.47
C GLY A 42 19.50 -9.33 14.92
N PRO A 43 18.51 -10.13 15.35
CA PRO A 43 17.12 -9.95 14.96
C PRO A 43 16.59 -8.59 15.41
N PRO A 44 15.62 -7.99 14.68
CA PRO A 44 14.95 -6.77 15.11
C PRO A 44 14.40 -6.96 16.53
N MET A 45 14.87 -6.12 17.46
CA MET A 45 14.34 -6.10 18.81
C MET A 45 13.10 -5.21 18.85
N HIS A 46 12.05 -5.69 19.51
CA HIS A 46 10.83 -4.94 19.68
C HIS A 46 11.10 -3.66 20.49
N GLY A 47 11.08 -2.50 19.83
CA GLY A 47 11.19 -1.21 20.50
C GLY A 47 9.96 -0.94 21.37
N PRO A 48 10.10 -0.31 22.56
CA PRO A 48 8.96 -0.06 23.45
C PRO A 48 7.81 0.69 22.75
N GLY A 49 8.12 1.61 21.84
CA GLY A 49 7.13 2.38 21.07
C GLY A 49 6.50 1.65 19.87
N TRP A 50 6.93 0.44 19.51
CA TRP A 50 6.42 -0.25 18.30
C TRP A 50 5.00 -0.80 18.49
N SER A 51 4.67 -1.20 19.72
CA SER A 51 3.31 -1.62 20.11
C SER A 51 2.56 -0.52 20.84
N GLU A 52 3.15 0.66 21.03
CA GLU A 52 2.44 1.76 21.64
C GLU A 52 1.29 2.18 20.73
N ARG A 53 0.09 1.99 21.25
CA ARG A 53 -1.13 2.47 20.63
C ARG A 53 -1.05 4.00 20.58
N LEU A 54 -0.70 4.53 19.42
CA LEU A 54 -0.75 5.97 19.17
C LEU A 54 -2.15 6.48 19.49
N ALA A 55 -2.26 7.29 20.54
CA ALA A 55 -3.47 8.03 20.85
C ALA A 55 -3.59 9.15 19.82
N LEU A 56 -4.27 8.86 18.71
CA LEU A 56 -4.65 9.87 17.75
C LEU A 56 -5.59 10.86 18.47
N GLY A 57 -5.19 12.13 18.56
CA GLY A 57 -6.03 13.16 19.16
C GLY A 57 -7.29 13.43 18.32
N SER A 58 -8.28 14.10 18.91
CA SER A 58 -9.61 14.36 18.32
C SER A 58 -9.60 15.04 16.94
N ARG A 59 -8.50 15.70 16.57
CA ARG A 59 -8.30 16.24 15.21
C ARG A 59 -8.41 15.17 14.11
N TRP A 60 -8.22 13.89 14.45
CA TRP A 60 -8.29 12.76 13.52
C TRP A 60 -9.68 12.12 13.44
N ASP A 61 -10.63 12.50 14.31
CA ASP A 61 -11.97 11.94 14.34
C ASP A 61 -12.66 12.00 12.95
N PRO A 62 -12.58 13.10 12.17
CA PRO A 62 -13.19 13.14 10.84
C PRO A 62 -12.61 12.11 9.86
N VAL A 63 -11.33 11.78 10.00
CA VAL A 63 -10.63 10.80 9.16
C VAL A 63 -11.04 9.39 9.57
N LEU A 64 -11.09 9.11 10.88
CA LEU A 64 -11.53 7.83 11.41
C LEU A 64 -13.01 7.56 11.07
N ASP A 65 -13.87 8.58 11.14
CA ASP A 65 -15.26 8.50 10.71
C ASP A 65 -15.39 8.20 9.22
N ARG A 66 -14.49 8.75 8.38
CA ARG A 66 -14.44 8.42 6.95
C ARG A 66 -14.05 6.96 6.73
N PHE A 67 -13.04 6.44 7.43
CA PHE A 67 -12.70 5.02 7.34
C PHE A 67 -13.84 4.12 7.79
N ALA A 68 -14.53 4.47 8.88
CA ALA A 68 -15.69 3.71 9.34
C ALA A 68 -16.84 3.73 8.32
N ARG A 69 -17.06 4.85 7.61
CA ARG A 69 -18.02 4.91 6.49
C ARG A 69 -17.60 4.00 5.35
N LEU A 70 -16.37 4.15 4.86
CA LEU A 70 -15.85 3.31 3.77
C LEU A 70 -15.92 1.81 4.10
N GLN A 71 -15.69 1.43 5.36
CA GLN A 71 -15.85 0.04 5.79
C GLN A 71 -17.32 -0.42 5.77
N ARG A 72 -18.27 0.44 6.15
CA ARG A 72 -19.71 0.13 6.04
C ARG A 72 -20.19 0.06 4.59
N ASP A 73 -19.52 0.78 3.70
CA ASP A 73 -19.79 0.78 2.27
C ASP A 73 -19.08 -0.39 1.56
N ASP A 74 -18.56 -1.37 2.32
CA ASP A 74 -17.86 -2.57 1.85
C ASP A 74 -16.56 -2.31 1.06
N LEU A 75 -15.86 -1.21 1.35
CA LEU A 75 -14.50 -1.01 0.82
C LEU A 75 -13.55 -2.07 1.39
N SER A 76 -13.06 -2.95 0.52
CA SER A 76 -12.09 -3.98 0.88
C SER A 76 -10.64 -3.53 0.59
N TRP A 77 -9.68 -4.21 1.21
CA TRP A 77 -8.25 -3.92 1.00
C TRP A 77 -7.83 -4.34 -0.40
N VAL A 78 -8.48 -5.36 -0.98
CA VAL A 78 -8.27 -5.78 -2.37
C VAL A 78 -8.59 -4.63 -3.32
N MET A 79 -9.69 -3.92 -3.11
CA MET A 79 -10.06 -2.74 -3.93
C MET A 79 -9.03 -1.62 -3.78
N VAL A 80 -8.56 -1.36 -2.56
CA VAL A 80 -7.52 -0.34 -2.30
C VAL A 80 -6.19 -0.73 -2.97
N ALA A 81 -5.76 -1.98 -2.83
CA ALA A 81 -4.55 -2.49 -3.46
C ALA A 81 -4.64 -2.47 -5.00
N PHE A 82 -5.81 -2.79 -5.54
CA PHE A 82 -6.09 -2.71 -6.97
C PHE A 82 -5.92 -1.28 -7.48
N ASP A 83 -6.59 -0.30 -6.87
CA ASP A 83 -6.48 1.11 -7.28
C ASP A 83 -5.02 1.59 -7.21
N PHE A 84 -4.31 1.19 -6.15
CA PHE A 84 -2.91 1.53 -5.93
C PHE A 84 -1.98 0.96 -7.01
N LEU A 85 -2.13 -0.33 -7.34
CA LEU A 85 -1.32 -1.03 -8.33
C LEU A 85 -1.66 -0.59 -9.75
N TRP A 86 -2.95 -0.45 -10.06
CA TRP A 86 -3.44 0.02 -11.36
C TRP A 86 -2.89 1.41 -11.69
N ARG A 87 -2.96 2.35 -10.73
CA ARG A 87 -2.41 3.71 -10.87
C ARG A 87 -0.89 3.77 -10.71
N ARG A 88 -0.24 2.66 -10.31
CA ARG A 88 1.20 2.55 -10.06
C ARG A 88 1.73 3.63 -9.10
N LEU A 89 0.97 3.90 -8.04
CA LEU A 89 1.33 4.92 -7.06
C LEU A 89 2.61 4.52 -6.32
N ALA A 90 3.48 5.48 -6.06
CA ALA A 90 4.74 5.31 -5.34
C ALA A 90 4.61 6.02 -3.99
N PRO A 91 4.12 5.33 -2.94
CA PRO A 91 3.67 5.99 -1.72
C PRO A 91 4.84 6.61 -0.93
N LEU A 92 6.05 6.05 -1.12
CA LEU A 92 7.28 6.43 -0.46
C LEU A 92 8.17 7.36 -1.30
N GLN A 93 7.79 7.67 -2.55
CA GLN A 93 8.55 8.64 -3.34
C GLN A 93 8.27 10.07 -2.87
N ALA A 94 9.31 10.91 -2.92
CA ALA A 94 9.15 12.33 -2.72
C ALA A 94 8.22 12.87 -3.82
N ARG A 95 7.11 13.47 -3.41
CA ARG A 95 6.04 13.93 -4.30
C ARG A 95 5.75 15.40 -4.07
N ARG A 96 5.47 16.13 -5.15
CA ARG A 96 5.04 17.52 -5.09
C ARG A 96 3.57 17.62 -4.69
N ASN A 97 2.76 16.65 -5.13
CA ASN A 97 1.33 16.59 -4.87
C ASN A 97 0.97 15.46 -3.90
N LEU A 98 -0.14 15.60 -3.20
CA LEU A 98 -0.68 14.56 -2.34
C LEU A 98 -1.34 13.49 -3.22
N ALA A 99 -1.33 12.23 -2.80
CA ALA A 99 -1.77 11.11 -3.64
C ALA A 99 -3.24 11.23 -4.12
N TRP A 100 -4.09 11.94 -3.37
CA TRP A 100 -5.48 12.21 -3.74
C TRP A 100 -5.66 13.30 -4.81
N TYR A 101 -4.57 13.96 -5.23
CA TYR A 101 -4.54 14.88 -6.38
C TYR A 101 -3.99 14.22 -7.65
N TYR A 102 -4.12 12.90 -7.76
CA TYR A 102 -3.63 12.15 -8.90
C TYR A 102 -4.22 12.68 -10.22
N ALA A 103 -3.33 13.07 -11.14
CA ALA A 103 -3.65 13.75 -12.39
C ALA A 103 -3.54 12.84 -13.64
N GLY A 104 -3.47 11.52 -13.47
CA GLY A 104 -3.40 10.56 -14.58
C GLY A 104 -2.00 10.05 -14.90
N ASP A 105 -1.76 9.70 -16.16
CA ASP A 105 -0.57 8.94 -16.57
C ASP A 105 0.77 9.67 -16.44
N ASP A 106 0.74 11.00 -16.42
CA ASP A 106 1.94 11.84 -16.24
C ASP A 106 2.12 12.31 -14.78
N ASP A 107 1.31 11.81 -13.86
CA ASP A 107 1.33 12.22 -12.46
C ASP A 107 2.66 11.92 -11.77
N ASP A 108 3.12 12.86 -10.93
CA ASP A 108 4.43 12.78 -10.31
C ASP A 108 4.54 11.72 -9.21
N THR A 109 3.41 11.26 -8.70
CA THR A 109 3.28 10.18 -7.71
C THR A 109 3.38 8.78 -8.33
N ARG A 110 3.45 8.64 -9.66
CA ARG A 110 3.60 7.34 -10.33
C ARG A 110 5.05 6.86 -10.35
N ILE A 111 5.24 5.54 -10.20
CA ILE A 111 6.55 4.88 -10.36
C ILE A 111 7.11 5.09 -11.77
N VAL A 112 6.24 5.03 -12.79
CA VAL A 112 6.59 5.33 -14.19
C VAL A 112 5.48 6.21 -14.78
N ARG A 113 5.91 7.27 -15.48
CA ARG A 113 5.05 8.29 -16.10
C ARG A 113 4.97 8.09 -17.61
N GLY A 114 4.00 8.72 -18.24
CA GLY A 114 3.83 8.73 -19.69
C GLY A 114 2.69 7.85 -20.15
N ALA A 115 2.08 8.26 -21.27
CA ALA A 115 1.09 7.45 -21.97
C ALA A 115 1.65 6.04 -22.27
N GLY A 116 0.84 5.01 -21.99
CA GLY A 116 1.24 3.62 -22.18
C GLY A 116 2.13 3.03 -21.08
N SER A 117 2.39 3.78 -20.00
CA SER A 117 3.08 3.25 -18.81
C SER A 117 2.19 2.43 -17.87
N GLY A 118 0.92 2.19 -18.24
CA GLY A 118 0.00 1.34 -17.49
C GLY A 118 0.44 -0.13 -17.41
N LEU A 119 -0.13 -0.86 -16.46
CA LEU A 119 0.01 -2.31 -16.39
C LEU A 119 -0.98 -2.97 -17.35
N ASP A 120 -0.52 -3.97 -18.10
CA ASP A 120 -1.44 -4.89 -18.75
C ASP A 120 -2.15 -5.78 -17.71
N GLU A 121 -3.27 -6.36 -18.13
CA GLU A 121 -4.16 -7.15 -17.27
C GLU A 121 -3.44 -8.35 -16.63
N VAL A 122 -2.57 -9.02 -17.40
CA VAL A 122 -1.82 -10.20 -16.93
C VAL A 122 -0.87 -9.83 -15.81
N ARG A 123 -0.08 -8.75 -16.00
CA ARG A 123 0.84 -8.25 -14.98
C ARG A 123 0.11 -7.74 -13.76
N LEU A 124 -1.01 -7.04 -13.95
CA LEU A 124 -1.83 -6.56 -12.84
C LEU A 124 -2.38 -7.72 -12.00
N SER A 125 -2.93 -8.76 -12.64
CA SER A 125 -3.45 -9.95 -11.96
C SER A 125 -2.35 -10.66 -11.15
N GLN A 126 -1.14 -10.77 -11.69
CA GLN A 126 0.01 -11.32 -10.98
C GLN A 126 0.38 -10.50 -9.74
N LEU A 127 0.44 -9.17 -9.87
CA LEU A 127 0.77 -8.27 -8.75
C LEU A 127 -0.32 -8.28 -7.68
N MET A 128 -1.61 -8.30 -8.09
CA MET A 128 -2.74 -8.45 -7.17
C MET A 128 -2.64 -9.75 -6.39
N ARG A 129 -2.37 -10.88 -7.06
CA ARG A 129 -2.22 -12.17 -6.39
C ARG A 129 -1.09 -12.15 -5.37
N LEU A 130 0.04 -11.52 -5.70
CA LEU A 130 1.18 -11.38 -4.78
C LEU A 130 0.88 -10.46 -3.58
N ALA A 131 0.14 -9.38 -3.80
CA ALA A 131 -0.12 -8.37 -2.76
C ALA A 131 -1.29 -8.73 -1.84
N THR A 132 -2.30 -9.43 -2.35
CA THR A 132 -3.58 -9.64 -1.65
C THR A 132 -4.07 -11.08 -1.65
N ASP A 133 -3.33 -12.04 -2.23
CA ASP A 133 -3.77 -13.42 -2.45
C ASP A 133 -5.00 -13.53 -3.39
N GLU A 134 -5.34 -12.43 -4.07
CA GLU A 134 -6.47 -12.33 -5.00
C GLU A 134 -5.96 -12.01 -6.40
N GLY A 135 -6.21 -12.90 -7.36
CA GLY A 135 -5.78 -12.73 -8.75
C GLY A 135 -6.90 -12.30 -9.69
N ASP A 136 -8.15 -12.43 -9.25
CA ASP A 136 -9.32 -11.97 -10.01
C ASP A 136 -9.45 -10.45 -9.88
N LEU A 137 -9.23 -9.77 -11.00
CA LEU A 137 -9.34 -8.32 -11.07
C LEU A 137 -10.77 -7.83 -10.81
N ALA A 138 -11.78 -8.69 -11.00
CA ALA A 138 -13.16 -8.35 -10.71
C ALA A 138 -13.38 -8.00 -9.22
N ALA A 139 -12.59 -8.61 -8.33
CA ALA A 139 -12.62 -8.32 -6.89
C ALA A 139 -12.05 -6.93 -6.54
N GLY A 140 -11.30 -6.31 -7.46
CA GLY A 140 -10.74 -4.97 -7.33
C GLY A 140 -11.72 -3.86 -7.72
N HIS A 141 -12.85 -4.18 -8.37
CA HIS A 141 -13.83 -3.18 -8.77
C HIS A 141 -14.50 -2.55 -7.55
N LEU A 142 -14.49 -1.22 -7.49
CA LEU A 142 -15.15 -0.48 -6.44
C LEU A 142 -16.68 -0.56 -6.59
N PRO A 143 -17.44 -0.73 -5.49
CA PRO A 143 -18.88 -0.54 -5.49
C PRO A 143 -19.25 0.86 -5.98
N GLY A 144 -20.36 1.00 -6.69
CA GLY A 144 -20.76 2.28 -7.31
C GLY A 144 -20.96 3.44 -6.33
N GLU A 145 -21.14 3.15 -5.04
CA GLU A 145 -21.28 4.14 -3.97
C GLU A 145 -19.93 4.67 -3.46
N ILE A 146 -18.83 3.93 -3.69
CA ILE A 146 -17.50 4.31 -3.24
C ILE A 146 -16.74 5.01 -4.35
N ARG A 147 -16.35 6.26 -4.08
CA ARG A 147 -15.47 7.00 -4.97
C ARG A 147 -14.01 6.53 -4.80
N PRO A 148 -13.30 6.26 -5.90
CA PRO A 148 -11.85 6.07 -5.86
C PRO A 148 -11.15 7.24 -5.17
N LEU A 149 -9.94 7.00 -4.66
CA LEU A 149 -9.10 7.96 -3.92
C LEU A 149 -8.81 9.28 -4.67
N CYS A 150 -9.12 9.34 -5.98
CA CYS A 150 -8.64 10.35 -6.91
C CYS A 150 -9.75 10.92 -7.83
N ASP A 151 -11.03 10.61 -7.57
CA ASP A 151 -12.14 11.00 -8.46
C ASP A 151 -13.01 12.13 -7.86
N GLU A 152 -12.44 12.94 -6.97
CA GLU A 152 -13.10 14.17 -6.52
C GLU A 152 -13.04 15.20 -7.65
N VAL A 153 -14.09 15.22 -8.48
CA VAL A 153 -14.39 16.33 -9.39
C VAL A 153 -14.43 17.60 -8.54
N GLY A 154 -13.49 18.50 -8.79
CA GLY A 154 -13.48 19.85 -8.22
C GLY A 154 -14.70 20.67 -8.66
#